data_AF-A0A9X3BFM5-F1
#
_entry.id   AF-A0A9X3BFM5-F1
#
_cell.length_a   1.000
_cell.length_b   1.000
_cell.length_c   1.000
_cell.angle_alpha   90.00
_cell.angle_beta   90.00
_cell.angle_gamma   90.00
#
_symmetry.space_group_name_H-M   'P 1'
#
loop_
_entity.id
_entity.type
_entity.pdbx_description
1 polymer ?
#
loop_
_entity_poly.entity_id
_entity_poly.type
_entity_poly.pdbx_seq_one_letter_code
_entity_poly.pdbx_strand_id
1 'polypeptide(L)'
;MQDRLIMVWKNVAKRLHGTFEQKKDTDYFHNHEAYELTCHYDKHKVIVTAYLQLIPERGRGPFLTHFTKVYVCFYNQQKVYFKIAKNSFLSSICNLISPQIKTPNSTFNKRFNLSGQPRFKVASIFSNQEILQPIVDFDDIYLEVIHNNKFASSFAPPNNEDVLEVNVNYVLNNEEQILNLIHLSTLLVEEVTSIRI
;
A
#
# COMPACT_ATOMS: atom_id res chain seq x y z
N MET A 1 -8.92 -6.90 22.77
CA MET A 1 -8.89 -6.42 21.37
C MET A 1 -7.60 -6.84 20.67
N GLN A 2 -6.45 -6.64 21.32
CA GLN A 2 -5.12 -7.02 20.83
C GLN A 2 -4.98 -8.52 20.50
N ASP A 3 -5.48 -9.41 21.37
CA ASP A 3 -5.41 -10.87 21.12
C ASP A 3 -6.16 -11.31 19.87
N ARG A 4 -7.29 -10.64 19.57
CA ARG A 4 -8.08 -10.91 18.36
C ARG A 4 -7.31 -10.46 17.12
N LEU A 5 -6.65 -9.31 17.17
CA LEU A 5 -5.87 -8.80 16.06
C LEU A 5 -4.68 -9.72 15.75
N ILE A 6 -3.93 -10.13 16.78
CA ILE A 6 -2.83 -11.09 16.64
C ILE A 6 -3.31 -12.41 16.04
N MET A 7 -4.46 -12.91 16.50
CA MET A 7 -5.06 -14.14 15.97
C MET A 7 -5.39 -14.04 14.48
N VAL A 8 -6.05 -12.95 14.06
CA VAL A 8 -6.37 -12.68 12.64
C VAL A 8 -5.11 -12.69 11.78
N TRP A 9 -4.07 -11.97 12.20
CA TRP A 9 -2.83 -11.88 11.43
C TRP A 9 -2.07 -13.22 11.37
N LYS A 10 -2.03 -13.97 12.48
CA LYS A 10 -1.46 -15.33 12.50
C LYS A 10 -2.22 -16.29 11.59
N ASN A 11 -3.56 -16.18 11.53
CA ASN A 11 -4.37 -17.00 10.64
C ASN A 11 -4.08 -16.71 9.17
N VAL A 12 -3.98 -15.42 8.79
CA VAL A 12 -3.61 -15.04 7.42
C VAL A 12 -2.21 -15.54 7.09
N ALA A 13 -1.23 -15.37 7.98
CA ALA A 13 0.14 -15.88 7.78
C ALA A 13 0.14 -17.39 7.54
N LYS A 14 -0.61 -18.15 8.35
CA LYS A 14 -0.76 -19.60 8.20
C LYS A 14 -1.41 -19.95 6.86
N ARG A 15 -2.49 -19.26 6.47
CA ARG A 15 -3.22 -19.50 5.22
C ARG A 15 -2.37 -19.25 3.98
N LEU A 16 -1.47 -18.27 4.05
CA LEU A 16 -0.55 -17.91 2.96
C LEU A 16 0.79 -18.64 3.04
N HIS A 17 0.95 -19.60 3.95
CA HIS A 17 2.21 -20.28 4.22
C HIS A 17 3.38 -19.32 4.47
N GLY A 18 3.09 -18.16 5.08
CA GLY A 18 4.04 -17.10 5.39
C GLY A 18 4.57 -17.16 6.83
N THR A 19 5.42 -16.20 7.15
CA THR A 19 5.90 -15.94 8.52
C THR A 19 5.12 -14.80 9.15
N PHE A 20 5.07 -14.80 10.48
CA PHE A 20 4.46 -13.74 11.28
C PHE A 20 5.46 -13.31 12.36
N GLU A 21 5.71 -12.01 12.45
CA GLU A 21 6.56 -11.41 13.47
C GLU A 21 5.80 -10.28 14.16
N GLN A 22 5.93 -10.23 15.49
CA GLN A 22 5.43 -9.11 16.29
C GLN A 22 6.62 -8.30 16.77
N LYS A 23 6.66 -7.02 16.40
CA LYS A 23 7.68 -6.06 16.81
C LYS A 23 7.03 -5.09 17.76
N LYS A 24 7.63 -4.87 18.93
CA LYS A 24 7.13 -3.91 19.91
C LYS A 24 8.30 -3.09 20.40
N ASP A 25 8.19 -1.79 20.20
CA ASP A 25 9.12 -0.81 20.73
C ASP A 25 8.33 0.08 21.71
N THR A 26 8.85 0.17 22.94
CA THR A 26 8.25 1.00 23.99
C THR A 26 9.20 2.10 24.43
N ASP A 27 10.25 2.35 23.67
CA ASP A 27 11.18 3.42 23.96
C ASP A 27 10.47 4.77 23.94
N TYR A 28 11.00 5.69 24.75
CA TYR A 28 10.41 7.01 24.95
C TYR A 28 10.20 7.80 23.65
N PHE A 29 11.01 7.53 22.62
CA PHE A 29 10.91 8.16 21.29
C PHE A 29 10.21 7.29 20.24
N HIS A 30 10.14 5.98 20.45
CA HIS A 30 9.56 5.01 19.51
C HIS A 30 8.59 4.14 20.27
N ASN A 31 7.33 4.56 20.35
CA ASN A 31 6.32 3.82 21.11
C ASN A 31 5.25 3.26 20.17
N HIS A 32 5.55 2.09 19.63
CA HIS A 32 4.72 1.44 18.64
C HIS A 32 4.75 -0.08 18.76
N GLU A 33 3.68 -0.68 18.26
CA GLU A 33 3.60 -2.10 18.00
C GLU A 33 3.37 -2.31 16.51
N ALA A 34 4.06 -3.29 15.93
CA ALA A 34 3.88 -3.67 14.55
C ALA A 34 3.71 -5.18 14.41
N TYR A 35 2.82 -5.57 13.51
CA TYR A 35 2.59 -6.96 13.13
C TYR A 35 3.00 -7.11 11.67
N GLU A 36 4.02 -7.92 11.43
CA GLU A 36 4.58 -8.12 10.11
C GLU A 36 4.29 -9.54 9.63
N LEU A 37 3.69 -9.64 8.46
CA LEU A 37 3.47 -10.87 7.72
C LEU A 37 4.36 -10.84 6.49
N THR A 38 5.18 -11.87 6.31
CA THR A 38 5.95 -12.05 5.07
C THR A 38 5.50 -13.34 4.40
N CYS A 39 5.10 -13.27 3.13
CA CYS A 39 4.70 -14.45 2.37
C CYS A 39 5.14 -14.36 0.92
N HIS A 40 5.01 -15.48 0.22
CA HIS A 40 5.02 -15.50 -1.24
C HIS A 40 3.58 -15.63 -1.70
N TYR A 41 3.12 -14.67 -2.51
CA TYR A 41 1.82 -14.72 -3.16
C TYR A 41 2.08 -14.78 -4.67
N ASP A 42 1.68 -15.88 -5.29
CA ASP A 42 2.12 -16.29 -6.63
C ASP A 42 3.66 -16.27 -6.75
N LYS A 43 4.20 -15.42 -7.62
CA LYS A 43 5.66 -15.26 -7.83
C LYS A 43 6.27 -14.09 -7.04
N HIS A 44 5.47 -13.35 -6.28
CA HIS A 44 5.89 -12.12 -5.64
C HIS A 44 6.14 -12.31 -4.15
N LYS A 45 7.24 -11.72 -3.65
CA LYS A 45 7.46 -11.56 -2.22
C LYS A 45 6.59 -10.40 -1.74
N VAL A 46 5.73 -10.67 -0.78
CA VAL A 46 4.80 -9.70 -0.19
C VAL A 46 5.14 -9.54 1.29
N ILE A 47 5.22 -8.30 1.73
CA ILE A 47 5.36 -7.95 3.15
C ILE A 47 4.18 -7.07 3.52
N VAL A 48 3.43 -7.49 4.53
CA VAL A 48 2.29 -6.75 5.06
C VAL A 48 2.61 -6.35 6.49
N THR A 49 2.42 -5.08 6.83
CA THR A 49 2.68 -4.54 8.17
C THR A 49 1.45 -3.80 8.68
N ALA A 50 0.89 -4.22 9.81
CA ALA A 50 0.03 -3.34 10.62
C ALA A 50 0.91 -2.58 11.60
N TYR A 51 0.73 -1.27 11.68
CA TYR A 51 1.45 -0.39 12.58
C TYR A 51 0.47 0.28 13.55
N LEU A 52 0.78 0.20 14.84
CA LEU A 52 -0.01 0.73 15.93
C LEU A 52 0.87 1.63 16.80
N GLN A 53 0.77 2.94 16.63
CA GLN A 53 1.31 3.89 17.59
C GLN A 53 0.54 3.76 18.92
N LEU A 54 1.26 3.53 20.02
CA LEU A 54 0.65 3.27 21.34
C LEU A 54 0.43 4.56 22.12
N ILE A 55 1.30 5.56 21.97
CA ILE A 55 1.14 6.91 22.53
C ILE A 55 1.53 7.96 21.48
N PRO A 56 0.97 9.18 21.55
CA PRO A 56 1.36 10.24 20.64
C PRO A 56 2.85 10.57 20.77
N GLU A 57 3.51 10.80 19.64
CA GLU A 57 4.90 11.24 19.60
C GLU A 57 4.99 12.69 20.12
N ARG A 58 5.85 12.91 21.13
CA ARG A 58 6.08 14.27 21.64
C ARG A 58 6.59 15.17 20.51
N GLY A 59 5.93 16.31 20.31
CA GLY A 59 6.27 17.28 19.27
C GLY A 59 5.57 17.06 17.92
N ARG A 60 4.83 15.96 17.73
CA ARG A 60 4.02 15.70 16.52
C ARG A 60 2.50 15.84 16.72
N GLY A 61 2.09 16.31 17.89
CA GLY A 61 0.69 16.53 18.23
C GLY A 61 0.03 15.33 18.91
N PRO A 62 -1.27 15.41 19.25
CA PRO A 62 -1.98 14.41 20.05
C PRO A 62 -2.47 13.19 19.24
N PHE A 63 -2.17 13.12 17.94
CA PHE A 63 -2.74 12.12 17.05
C PHE A 63 -1.92 10.84 17.04
N LEU A 64 -2.62 9.70 17.10
CA LEU A 64 -2.01 8.38 16.92
C LEU A 64 -2.05 8.00 15.45
N THR A 65 -0.94 7.44 14.97
CA THR A 65 -0.78 6.95 13.61
C THR A 65 -0.99 5.45 13.59
N HIS A 66 -2.07 5.00 12.93
CA HIS A 66 -2.41 3.60 12.74
C HIS A 66 -2.57 3.33 11.24
N PHE A 67 -1.92 2.30 10.72
CA PHE A 67 -2.03 1.95 9.30
C PHE A 67 -1.78 0.47 9.04
N THR A 68 -2.21 0.03 7.86
CA THR A 68 -1.80 -1.25 7.28
C THR A 68 -1.13 -1.00 5.94
N LYS A 69 0.04 -1.59 5.76
CA LYS A 69 0.90 -1.36 4.59
C LYS A 69 1.25 -2.69 3.93
N VAL A 70 1.30 -2.70 2.61
CA VAL A 70 1.79 -3.82 1.81
C VAL A 70 2.93 -3.31 0.94
N TYR A 71 4.02 -4.06 0.94
CA TYR A 71 5.10 -3.94 -0.02
C TYR A 71 5.12 -5.16 -0.92
N VAL A 72 5.20 -4.92 -2.22
CA VAL A 72 5.42 -5.95 -3.23
C VAL A 72 6.62 -5.56 -4.07
N CYS A 73 7.65 -6.40 -4.07
CA CYS A 73 8.84 -6.16 -4.90
C CYS A 73 8.66 -6.74 -6.30
N PHE A 74 9.14 -6.00 -7.30
CA PHE A 74 9.07 -6.43 -8.69
C PHE A 74 10.09 -5.74 -9.59
N TYR A 75 10.36 -6.37 -10.73
CA TYR A 75 11.20 -5.78 -11.78
C TYR A 75 10.38 -4.86 -12.68
N ASN A 76 10.54 -3.56 -12.50
CA ASN A 76 9.86 -2.53 -13.29
C ASN A 76 10.57 -2.23 -14.61
N GLN A 77 10.68 -3.23 -15.49
CA GLN A 77 11.35 -3.08 -16.78
C GLN A 77 10.78 -1.94 -17.64
N GLN A 78 9.50 -1.65 -17.46
CA GLN A 78 8.76 -0.69 -18.24
C GLN A 78 8.82 0.74 -17.69
N LYS A 79 9.47 0.94 -16.54
CA LYS A 79 9.60 2.24 -15.86
C LYS A 79 8.24 2.92 -15.65
N VAL A 80 7.24 2.13 -15.22
CA VAL A 80 5.92 2.64 -14.88
C VAL A 80 5.94 3.10 -13.43
N TYR A 81 5.61 4.36 -13.20
CA TYR A 81 5.53 4.97 -11.89
C TYR A 81 4.18 5.66 -11.77
N PHE A 82 3.45 5.37 -10.70
CA PHE A 82 2.20 6.05 -10.42
C PHE A 82 2.06 6.29 -8.93
N LYS A 83 1.15 7.21 -8.62
CA LYS A 83 0.77 7.57 -7.27
C LYS A 83 -0.74 7.78 -7.22
N ILE A 84 -1.38 7.22 -6.19
CA ILE A 84 -2.77 7.47 -5.85
C ILE A 84 -2.82 8.05 -4.44
N ALA A 85 -3.53 9.16 -4.30
CA ALA A 85 -3.84 9.74 -2.99
C ALA A 85 -5.30 10.23 -2.97
N LYS A 86 -5.91 10.20 -1.79
CA LYS A 86 -7.26 10.75 -1.58
C LYS A 86 -7.26 12.25 -1.90
N ASN A 87 -8.29 12.70 -2.62
CA ASN A 87 -8.52 14.11 -2.88
C ASN A 87 -8.85 14.80 -1.56
N SER A 88 -7.94 15.65 -1.09
CA SER A 88 -8.19 16.57 0.01
C SER A 88 -8.50 17.97 -0.53
N PHE A 89 -9.24 18.78 0.23
CA PHE A 89 -9.61 20.15 -0.15
C PHE A 89 -8.38 21.02 -0.50
N LEU A 90 -7.21 20.73 0.11
CA LEU A 90 -5.94 21.41 -0.16
C LEU A 90 -5.21 20.83 -1.39
N SER A 91 -5.38 19.55 -1.71
CA SER A 91 -4.78 18.93 -2.90
C SER A 91 -5.29 19.53 -4.22
N SER A 92 -6.51 20.10 -4.21
CA SER A 92 -7.11 20.77 -5.37
C SER A 92 -6.28 21.95 -5.90
N ILE A 93 -5.45 22.59 -5.06
CA ILE A 93 -4.60 23.73 -5.44
C ILE A 93 -3.30 23.25 -6.10
N CYS A 94 -2.73 22.13 -5.64
CA CYS A 94 -1.52 21.54 -6.23
C CYS A 94 -1.77 20.82 -7.56
N ASN A 95 -3.03 20.47 -7.87
CA ASN A 95 -3.43 19.79 -9.10
C ASN A 95 -3.23 20.63 -10.39
N LEU A 96 -2.85 21.90 -10.26
CA LEU A 96 -2.43 22.75 -11.39
C LEU A 96 -1.06 22.34 -11.96
N ILE A 97 -0.21 21.68 -11.18
CA ILE A 97 1.19 21.40 -11.56
C ILE A 97 1.36 20.00 -12.18
N SER A 98 0.40 19.09 -12.00
CA SER A 98 0.43 17.76 -12.62
C SER A 98 -0.98 17.29 -12.99
N PRO A 99 -1.28 17.11 -14.28
CA PRO A 99 -2.63 16.75 -14.72
C PRO A 99 -3.01 15.35 -14.24
N GLN A 100 -4.14 15.26 -13.53
CA GLN A 100 -4.74 14.00 -13.11
C GLN A 100 -5.02 13.09 -14.32
N ILE A 101 -4.69 11.82 -14.19
CA ILE A 101 -5.07 10.77 -15.13
C ILE A 101 -6.50 10.35 -14.79
N LYS A 102 -7.41 10.47 -15.77
CA LYS A 102 -8.82 10.09 -15.60
C LYS A 102 -8.98 8.59 -15.88
N THR A 103 -9.80 7.95 -15.06
CA THR A 103 -10.21 6.55 -15.22
C THR A 103 -11.67 6.47 -15.72
N PRO A 104 -12.15 5.30 -16.18
CA PRO A 104 -13.57 5.11 -16.51
C PRO A 104 -14.52 5.22 -15.29
N ASN A 105 -13.99 5.11 -14.06
CA ASN A 105 -14.80 5.13 -12.84
C ASN A 105 -14.96 6.57 -12.28
N SER A 106 -16.17 7.12 -12.38
CA SER A 106 -16.45 8.50 -11.93
C SER A 106 -16.31 8.69 -10.42
N THR A 107 -16.64 7.66 -9.63
CA THR A 107 -16.50 7.68 -8.16
C THR A 107 -15.02 7.75 -7.77
N PHE A 108 -14.18 6.94 -8.42
CA PHE A 108 -12.73 6.99 -8.24
C PHE A 108 -12.19 8.40 -8.54
N ASN A 109 -12.52 8.96 -9.71
CA ASN A 109 -12.01 10.26 -10.13
C ASN A 109 -12.41 11.43 -9.21
N LYS A 110 -13.53 11.30 -8.50
CA LYS A 110 -14.00 12.26 -7.49
C LYS A 110 -13.24 12.13 -6.17
N ARG A 111 -12.92 10.89 -5.77
CA ARG A 111 -12.35 10.59 -4.45
C ARG A 111 -10.82 10.58 -4.44
N PHE A 112 -10.18 10.30 -5.56
CA PHE A 112 -8.74 10.09 -5.65
C PHE A 112 -8.10 10.90 -6.78
N ASN A 113 -6.84 11.28 -6.56
CA ASN A 113 -5.96 11.81 -7.58
C ASN A 113 -5.00 10.71 -8.03
N LEU A 114 -5.01 10.40 -9.33
CA LEU A 114 -4.09 9.48 -9.97
C LEU A 114 -3.10 10.29 -10.82
N SER A 115 -1.82 10.13 -10.55
CA SER A 115 -0.73 10.69 -11.35
C SER A 115 0.30 9.62 -11.66
N GLY A 116 1.08 9.81 -12.72
CA GLY A 116 2.09 8.85 -13.10
C GLY A 116 2.60 8.96 -14.52
N GLN A 117 3.60 8.14 -14.83
CA GLN A 117 4.28 8.06 -16.11
C GLN A 117 4.69 6.60 -16.42
N PRO A 118 4.64 6.16 -17.69
CA PRO A 118 4.00 6.85 -18.81
C PRO A 118 2.48 6.90 -18.66
N ARG A 119 1.87 8.05 -18.97
CA ARG A 119 0.44 8.32 -18.72
C ARG A 119 -0.50 7.28 -19.32
N PHE A 120 -0.23 6.81 -20.54
CA PHE A 120 -1.08 5.84 -21.23
C PHE A 120 -1.05 4.47 -20.56
N LYS A 121 0.10 4.02 -20.05
CA LYS A 121 0.21 2.75 -19.32
C LYS A 121 -0.53 2.81 -18.00
N VAL A 122 -0.33 3.89 -17.24
CA VAL A 122 -1.05 4.12 -15.99
C VAL A 122 -2.57 4.15 -16.24
N ALA A 123 -3.03 4.87 -17.27
CA ALA A 123 -4.44 4.88 -17.63
C ALA A 123 -4.99 3.49 -18.00
N SER A 124 -4.18 2.65 -18.66
CA SER A 124 -4.54 1.27 -19.01
C SER A 124 -4.71 0.39 -17.77
N ILE A 125 -3.77 0.43 -16.82
CA ILE A 125 -3.85 -0.31 -15.54
C ILE A 125 -5.14 0.05 -14.82
N PHE A 126 -5.39 1.36 -14.68
CA PHE A 126 -6.57 1.88 -13.99
C PHE A 126 -7.80 1.97 -14.90
N SER A 127 -7.86 1.16 -15.96
CA SER A 127 -9.10 0.86 -16.68
C SER A 127 -9.73 -0.45 -16.21
N ASN A 128 -8.94 -1.32 -15.55
CA ASN A 128 -9.37 -2.59 -15.00
C ASN A 128 -10.26 -2.36 -13.75
N GLN A 129 -11.52 -2.82 -13.80
CA GLN A 129 -12.47 -2.66 -12.69
C GLN A 129 -12.07 -3.49 -11.46
N GLU A 130 -11.37 -4.61 -11.64
CA GLU A 130 -10.87 -5.44 -10.55
C GLU A 130 -9.80 -4.71 -9.72
N ILE A 131 -9.16 -3.68 -10.28
CA ILE A 131 -8.25 -2.78 -9.55
C ILE A 131 -9.01 -1.59 -8.96
N LEU A 132 -9.86 -0.94 -9.76
CA LEU A 132 -10.52 0.29 -9.33
C LEU A 132 -11.50 0.08 -8.18
N GLN A 133 -12.28 -1.00 -8.20
CA GLN A 133 -13.34 -1.20 -7.23
C GLN A 133 -12.77 -1.41 -5.81
N PRO A 134 -11.78 -2.29 -5.58
CA PRO A 134 -11.14 -2.42 -4.28
C PRO A 134 -10.54 -1.10 -3.76
N ILE A 135 -9.93 -0.28 -4.65
CA ILE A 135 -9.39 1.03 -4.26
C ILE A 135 -10.50 1.96 -3.75
N VAL A 136 -11.68 1.94 -4.37
CA VAL A 136 -12.84 2.71 -3.93
C VAL A 136 -13.39 2.18 -2.60
N ASP A 137 -13.31 0.88 -2.37
CA ASP A 137 -13.80 0.24 -1.14
C ASP A 137 -12.87 0.50 0.06
N PHE A 138 -11.55 0.58 -0.16
CA PHE A 138 -10.59 1.06 0.84
C PHE A 138 -10.60 2.61 0.90
N ASP A 139 -11.50 3.17 1.71
CA ASP A 139 -11.80 4.62 1.74
C ASP A 139 -10.61 5.56 1.95
N ASP A 140 -9.53 5.09 2.57
CA ASP A 140 -8.34 5.89 2.82
C ASP A 140 -7.06 5.15 2.43
N ILE A 141 -6.95 4.89 1.14
CA ILE A 141 -5.81 4.21 0.52
C ILE A 141 -4.86 5.17 -0.20
N TYR A 142 -3.58 4.86 -0.07
CA TYR A 142 -2.44 5.47 -0.73
C TYR A 142 -1.68 4.39 -1.50
N LEU A 143 -1.31 4.69 -2.75
CA LEU A 143 -0.56 3.77 -3.60
C LEU A 143 0.61 4.50 -4.23
N GLU A 144 1.78 3.88 -4.27
CA GLU A 144 2.95 4.45 -4.94
C GLU A 144 3.92 3.36 -5.42
N VAL A 145 4.45 3.52 -6.63
CA VAL A 145 5.65 2.77 -7.06
C VAL A 145 6.89 3.54 -6.65
N ILE A 146 7.64 3.00 -5.70
CA ILE A 146 8.86 3.58 -5.15
C ILE A 146 10.06 2.96 -5.85
N HIS A 147 10.88 3.82 -6.45
CA HIS A 147 12.14 3.39 -7.04
C HIS A 147 13.12 2.97 -5.93
N ASN A 148 13.83 1.86 -6.14
CA ASN A 148 14.80 1.29 -5.19
C ASN A 148 15.71 2.35 -4.52
N ASN A 149 16.24 3.30 -5.28
CA ASN A 149 17.16 4.33 -4.79
C ASN A 149 16.54 5.38 -3.83
N LYS A 150 15.22 5.36 -3.62
CA LYS A 150 14.49 6.26 -2.72
C LYS A 150 13.91 5.55 -1.50
N PHE A 151 14.18 4.25 -1.37
CA PHE A 151 13.59 3.45 -0.31
C PHE A 151 14.38 3.59 1.00
N ALA A 152 13.85 4.39 1.94
CA ALA A 152 14.53 4.76 3.18
C ALA A 152 14.15 3.89 4.39
N SER A 153 13.46 2.75 4.19
CA SER A 153 12.98 1.91 5.28
C SER A 153 13.92 0.74 5.59
N SER A 154 13.73 0.11 6.75
CA SER A 154 14.46 -1.09 7.18
C SER A 154 14.27 -2.29 6.24
N PHE A 155 13.28 -2.24 5.36
CA PHE A 155 13.15 -3.18 4.26
C PHE A 155 14.05 -2.72 3.10
N ALA A 156 15.09 -3.47 2.77
CA ALA A 156 15.88 -3.21 1.56
C ALA A 156 15.33 -4.11 0.45
N PRO A 157 14.68 -3.58 -0.60
CA PRO A 157 14.27 -4.40 -1.73
C PRO A 157 15.52 -5.02 -2.39
N PRO A 158 15.40 -6.19 -3.02
CA PRO A 158 16.51 -6.78 -3.78
C PRO A 158 17.08 -5.79 -4.81
N ASN A 159 18.37 -5.90 -5.11
CA ASN A 159 19.03 -5.04 -6.09
C ASN A 159 18.26 -5.05 -7.42
N ASN A 160 17.96 -3.85 -7.95
CA ASN A 160 17.22 -3.61 -9.19
C ASN A 160 15.73 -3.93 -9.18
N GLU A 161 15.13 -4.20 -8.00
CA GLU A 161 13.68 -4.27 -7.86
C GLU A 161 13.12 -2.93 -7.35
N ASP A 162 12.02 -2.50 -7.94
CA ASP A 162 11.18 -1.42 -7.42
C ASP A 162 10.15 -2.01 -6.45
N VAL A 163 9.54 -1.15 -5.64
CA VAL A 163 8.55 -1.54 -4.64
C VAL A 163 7.22 -0.89 -4.97
N LEU A 164 6.16 -1.69 -5.09
CA LEU A 164 4.81 -1.17 -4.96
C LEU A 164 4.48 -1.07 -3.48
N GLU A 165 4.19 0.14 -3.03
CA GLU A 165 3.64 0.43 -1.71
C GLU A 165 2.13 0.64 -1.82
N VAL A 166 1.39 -0.10 -1.01
CA VAL A 166 -0.06 0.03 -0.83
C VAL A 166 -0.30 0.28 0.65
N ASN A 167 -0.91 1.40 1.02
CA ASN A 167 -1.09 1.79 2.41
C ASN A 167 -2.54 2.20 2.65
N VAL A 168 -3.15 1.70 3.71
CA VAL A 168 -4.45 2.16 4.23
C VAL A 168 -4.24 2.77 5.61
N ASN A 169 -4.80 3.96 5.86
CA ASN A 169 -4.61 4.72 7.11
C ASN A 169 -5.43 4.18 8.30
N TYR A 170 -5.54 2.87 8.42
CA TYR A 170 -6.13 2.16 9.54
C TYR A 170 -5.62 0.72 9.61
N VAL A 171 -5.79 0.08 10.77
CA VAL A 171 -5.37 -1.31 10.99
C VAL A 171 -6.46 -2.26 10.53
N LEU A 172 -6.15 -3.11 9.55
CA LEU A 172 -7.04 -4.19 9.12
C LEU A 172 -7.10 -5.27 10.21
N ASN A 173 -8.31 -5.59 10.64
CA ASN A 173 -8.59 -6.53 11.73
C ASN A 173 -9.48 -7.71 11.27
N ASN A 174 -9.61 -7.89 9.95
CA ASN A 174 -10.39 -8.93 9.31
C ASN A 174 -9.52 -9.65 8.26
N GLU A 175 -9.56 -10.99 8.26
CA GLU A 175 -8.75 -11.82 7.36
C GLU A 175 -9.03 -11.54 5.88
N GLU A 176 -10.30 -11.40 5.50
CA GLU A 176 -10.73 -11.12 4.12
C GLU A 176 -10.20 -9.77 3.64
N GLN A 177 -10.27 -8.73 4.47
CA GLN A 177 -9.74 -7.41 4.10
C GLN A 177 -8.23 -7.43 3.87
N ILE A 178 -7.48 -8.17 4.71
CA ILE A 178 -6.03 -8.31 4.55
C ILE A 178 -5.72 -9.05 3.24
N LEU A 179 -6.43 -10.15 2.97
CA LEU A 179 -6.28 -10.92 1.73
C LEU A 179 -6.64 -10.09 0.49
N ASN A 180 -7.71 -9.29 0.56
CA ASN A 180 -8.11 -8.40 -0.53
C ASN A 180 -7.07 -7.32 -0.80
N LEU A 181 -6.45 -6.76 0.25
CA LEU A 181 -5.37 -5.78 0.09
C LEU A 181 -4.11 -6.41 -0.54
N ILE A 182 -3.75 -7.63 -0.13
CA ILE A 182 -2.65 -8.40 -0.73
C ILE A 182 -2.93 -8.67 -2.21
N HIS A 183 -4.13 -9.18 -2.52
CA HIS A 183 -4.54 -9.51 -3.88
C HIS A 183 -4.55 -8.27 -4.79
N LEU A 184 -5.09 -7.15 -4.33
CA LEU A 184 -5.02 -5.88 -5.06
C LEU A 184 -3.56 -5.46 -5.34
N SER A 185 -2.69 -5.60 -4.34
CA SER A 185 -1.27 -5.24 -4.46
C SER A 185 -0.55 -6.10 -5.49
N THR A 186 -0.80 -7.42 -5.51
CA THR A 186 -0.19 -8.32 -6.50
C THR A 186 -0.76 -8.11 -7.89
N LEU A 187 -2.07 -7.91 -8.02
CA LEU A 187 -2.74 -7.61 -9.28
C LEU A 187 -2.20 -6.32 -9.92
N LEU A 188 -1.97 -5.28 -9.11
CA LEU A 188 -1.33 -4.04 -9.57
C LEU A 188 0.09 -4.31 -10.14
N VAL A 189 0.89 -5.12 -9.46
CA VAL A 189 2.23 -5.49 -9.95
C VAL A 189 2.16 -6.32 -11.23
N GLU A 190 1.20 -7.23 -11.34
CA GLU A 190 0.98 -8.02 -12.55
C GLU A 190 0.64 -7.13 -13.74
N GLU A 191 -0.28 -6.19 -13.57
CA GLU A 191 -0.64 -5.22 -14.62
C GLU A 191 0.53 -4.30 -14.99
N VAL A 192 1.33 -3.87 -14.02
CA VAL A 192 2.55 -3.08 -14.29
C VAL A 192 3.56 -3.87 -15.11
N THR A 193 3.67 -5.18 -14.89
CA THR A 193 4.66 -6.04 -15.55
C THR A 193 4.17 -6.67 -16.85
N SER A 194 2.85 -6.79 -17.06
CA SER A 194 2.23 -7.48 -18.19
C SER A 194 2.11 -6.64 -19.47
N ILE A 195 2.16 -5.30 -19.39
CA ILE A 195 1.91 -4.39 -20.52
C ILE A 195 2.98 -4.52 -21.61
N ARG A 196 2.81 -5.44 -22.56
CA ARG A 196 3.71 -5.55 -23.72
C ARG A 196 3.37 -4.47 -24.74
N ILE A 197 4.40 -3.82 -25.30
CA ILE A 197 4.30 -2.93 -26.45
C ILE A 197 4.25 -3.79 -27.70
#